data_AF-A0A151HRZ9-F1
#
_entry.id   AF-A0A151HRZ9-F1
#
_cell.length_a   1.000
_cell.length_b   1.000
_cell.length_c   1.000
_cell.angle_alpha   90.00
_cell.angle_beta   90.00
_cell.angle_gamma   90.00
#
_symmetry.space_group_name_H-M   'P 1'
#
loop_
_entity.id
_entity.type
_entity.pdbx_description
1 polymer ?
#
loop_
_entity_poly.entity_id
_entity_poly.type
_entity_poly.pdbx_seq_one_letter_code
_entity_poly.pdbx_strand_id
1 'polypeptide(L)'
;MFSLSRDSASAALSAGSQAGHPGELLSPQILRALGDKSQEKRKAAAHEVEALVRRLVHRRAEAAARLQSRVEAPSQSVSSPPRARTETGASGREEAARARGLRDRARLCETQQSEEAPVAAQIEAEDAKLLHIVAVLDKEFLLQGLPNHRKGGLVALASVAIALEAQVSHFLPFLLPPLLRAFSDPESRVRYYACEALYNVLKVAQTSALPFLNDIFDGICKLYGDVDLDVRGGVVFVDRLLKEIFVSASGWAGKEEFLLLLVKRCRVKSPFIKLLALSWISLLDSVP
;
A
#
# COMPACT_ATOMS: atom_id res chain seq x y z
N MET A 1 0.80 1.75 16.90
CA MET A 1 0.00 1.86 15.66
C MET A 1 -0.15 0.52 14.93
N PHE A 2 0.89 -0.33 14.86
CA PHE A 2 0.73 -1.69 14.33
C PHE A 2 -0.28 -2.59 15.04
N SER A 3 -0.61 -2.38 16.32
CA SER A 3 -1.59 -3.29 16.98
C SER A 3 -2.99 -3.20 16.36
N LEU A 4 -3.44 -1.99 15.98
CA LEU A 4 -4.78 -1.79 15.41
C LEU A 4 -4.83 -2.14 13.91
N SER A 5 -3.77 -1.88 13.15
CA SER A 5 -3.69 -2.27 11.73
C SER A 5 -3.42 -3.77 11.53
N ARG A 6 -2.78 -4.44 12.50
CA ARG A 6 -2.43 -5.87 12.42
C ARG A 6 -3.65 -6.76 12.62
N ASP A 7 -4.62 -6.37 13.44
CA ASP A 7 -5.86 -7.14 13.62
C ASP A 7 -6.74 -7.05 12.37
N SER A 8 -6.88 -5.85 11.77
CA SER A 8 -7.61 -5.69 10.51
C SER A 8 -6.88 -6.31 9.31
N ALA A 9 -5.54 -6.22 9.24
CA ALA A 9 -4.76 -6.84 8.18
C ALA A 9 -4.71 -8.37 8.32
N SER A 10 -4.60 -8.90 9.54
CA SER A 10 -4.67 -10.34 9.80
C SER A 10 -6.06 -10.91 9.50
N ALA A 11 -7.12 -10.15 9.80
CA ALA A 11 -8.49 -10.51 9.42
C ALA A 11 -8.68 -10.50 7.89
N ALA A 12 -8.18 -9.49 7.17
CA ALA A 12 -8.23 -9.41 5.71
C ALA A 12 -7.43 -10.53 5.03
N LEU A 13 -6.23 -10.84 5.54
CA LEU A 13 -5.39 -11.95 5.07
C LEU A 13 -6.00 -13.33 5.38
N SER A 14 -6.79 -13.44 6.46
CA SER A 14 -7.51 -14.67 6.82
C SER A 14 -8.79 -14.85 6.00
N ALA A 15 -9.50 -13.76 5.68
CA ALA A 15 -10.66 -13.78 4.79
C ALA A 15 -10.26 -14.14 3.34
N GLY A 16 -9.13 -13.64 2.85
CA GLY A 16 -8.55 -14.02 1.56
C GLY A 16 -8.02 -15.46 1.48
N SER A 17 -7.95 -16.18 2.61
CA SER A 17 -7.53 -17.59 2.64
C SER A 17 -8.66 -18.57 2.29
N GLN A 18 -9.91 -18.11 2.15
CA GLN A 18 -11.04 -18.93 1.72
C GLN A 18 -11.35 -18.83 0.21
N ALA A 19 -10.58 -18.02 -0.53
CA ALA A 19 -10.66 -17.94 -1.99
C ALA A 19 -9.41 -18.60 -2.61
N GLY A 20 -9.55 -19.85 -3.05
CA GLY A 20 -8.62 -20.51 -3.96
C GLY A 20 -7.36 -21.11 -3.31
N HIS A 21 -6.99 -22.30 -3.75
CA HIS A 21 -5.74 -22.96 -3.35
C HIS A 21 -4.52 -22.12 -3.78
N PRO A 22 -3.39 -22.17 -3.04
CA PRO A 22 -2.19 -21.33 -3.29
C PRO A 22 -1.59 -21.44 -4.71
N GLY A 23 -1.95 -22.48 -5.48
CA GLY A 23 -1.53 -22.67 -6.87
C GLY A 23 -2.39 -21.97 -7.93
N GLU A 24 -3.45 -21.24 -7.58
CA GLU A 24 -4.36 -20.64 -8.56
C GLU A 24 -3.86 -19.30 -9.13
N LEU A 25 -3.09 -18.51 -8.35
CA LEU A 25 -2.63 -17.18 -8.79
C LEU A 25 -1.17 -17.18 -9.22
N LEU A 26 -0.28 -17.81 -8.46
CA LEU A 26 1.13 -17.96 -8.81
C LEU A 26 1.38 -19.37 -9.33
N SER A 27 1.87 -19.48 -10.56
CA SER A 27 2.14 -20.79 -11.16
C SER A 27 3.24 -21.52 -10.38
N PRO A 28 3.21 -22.86 -10.31
CA PRO A 28 4.28 -23.65 -9.69
C PRO A 28 5.66 -23.39 -10.29
N GLN A 29 5.72 -22.95 -11.56
CA GLN A 29 6.96 -22.57 -12.23
C GLN A 29 7.53 -21.27 -11.66
N ILE A 30 6.69 -20.24 -11.47
CA ILE A 30 7.10 -18.98 -10.83
C ILE A 30 7.60 -19.25 -9.42
N LEU A 31 6.87 -20.03 -8.63
CA LEU A 31 7.24 -20.35 -7.24
C LEU A 31 8.61 -21.05 -7.18
N ARG A 32 8.85 -22.04 -8.05
CA ARG A 32 10.14 -22.73 -8.12
C ARG A 32 11.28 -21.79 -8.54
N ALA A 33 11.04 -20.94 -9.53
CA ALA A 33 12.05 -20.03 -10.06
C ALA A 33 12.40 -18.89 -9.08
N LEU A 34 11.45 -18.41 -8.28
CA LEU A 34 11.69 -17.45 -7.19
C LEU A 34 12.59 -18.02 -6.09
N GLY A 35 12.55 -19.33 -5.84
CA GLY A 35 13.41 -20.00 -4.85
C GLY A 35 14.77 -20.46 -5.39
N ASP A 36 15.02 -20.28 -6.70
CA ASP A 36 16.20 -20.84 -7.37
C ASP A 36 17.51 -20.22 -6.84
N LYS A 37 18.62 -20.94 -6.95
CA LYS A 37 19.96 -20.46 -6.58
C LYS A 37 20.45 -19.35 -7.51
N SER A 38 20.08 -19.39 -8.79
CA SER A 38 20.41 -18.36 -9.77
C SER A 38 19.66 -17.06 -9.51
N GLN A 39 20.40 -15.96 -9.36
CA GLN A 39 19.82 -14.62 -9.22
C GLN A 39 18.99 -14.23 -10.45
N GLU A 40 19.44 -14.59 -11.65
CA GLU A 40 18.77 -14.25 -12.89
C GLU A 40 17.39 -14.91 -12.98
N LYS A 41 17.28 -16.18 -12.62
CA LYS A 41 15.99 -16.89 -12.56
C LYS A 41 15.04 -16.28 -11.55
N ARG A 42 15.53 -15.89 -10.36
CA ARG A 42 14.71 -15.19 -9.36
C ARG A 42 14.17 -13.86 -9.90
N LYS A 43 15.01 -13.08 -10.59
CA LYS A 43 14.60 -11.82 -11.21
C LYS A 43 13.58 -12.03 -12.33
N ALA A 44 13.80 -13.01 -13.21
CA ALA A 44 12.86 -13.35 -14.27
C ALA A 44 11.48 -13.71 -13.70
N ALA A 45 11.44 -14.58 -12.68
CA ALA A 45 10.21 -14.96 -12.01
C ALA A 45 9.53 -13.79 -11.29
N ALA A 46 10.29 -12.87 -10.69
CA ALA A 46 9.75 -11.65 -10.09
C ALA A 46 9.12 -10.72 -11.14
N HIS A 47 9.69 -10.62 -12.35
CA HIS A 47 9.05 -9.88 -13.45
C HIS A 47 7.77 -10.57 -13.95
N GLU A 48 7.68 -11.89 -13.90
CA GLU A 48 6.41 -12.60 -14.18
C GLU A 48 5.34 -12.28 -13.13
N VAL A 49 5.72 -12.20 -11.85
CA VAL A 49 4.83 -11.70 -10.77
C VAL A 49 4.42 -10.26 -11.05
N GLU A 50 5.35 -9.39 -11.45
CA GLU A 50 5.07 -8.01 -11.83
C GLU A 50 4.02 -7.93 -12.94
N ALA A 51 4.20 -8.69 -14.02
CA ALA A 51 3.27 -8.74 -15.15
C ALA A 51 1.88 -9.23 -14.73
N LEU A 52 1.80 -10.19 -13.80
CA LEU A 52 0.52 -10.61 -13.23
C LEU A 52 -0.15 -9.49 -12.43
N VAL A 53 0.59 -8.84 -11.54
CA VAL A 53 0.07 -7.73 -10.71
C VAL A 53 -0.42 -6.59 -11.60
N ARG A 54 0.32 -6.23 -12.66
CA ARG A 54 -0.12 -5.21 -13.64
C ARG A 54 -1.47 -5.54 -14.27
N ARG A 55 -1.74 -6.81 -14.58
CA ARG A 55 -3.06 -7.23 -15.09
C ARG A 55 -4.16 -7.07 -14.04
N LEU A 56 -3.90 -7.39 -12.78
CA LEU A 56 -4.86 -7.21 -11.67
C LEU A 56 -5.16 -5.73 -11.46
N VAL A 57 -4.10 -4.91 -11.40
CA VAL A 57 -4.17 -3.44 -11.23
C VAL A 57 -4.96 -2.80 -12.37
N HIS A 58 -4.77 -3.26 -13.60
CA HIS A 58 -5.52 -2.78 -14.76
C HIS A 58 -7.01 -3.11 -14.65
N ARG A 59 -7.38 -4.36 -14.35
CA ARG A 59 -8.79 -4.76 -14.17
C ARG A 59 -9.46 -4.01 -13.02
N ARG A 60 -8.71 -3.78 -11.92
CA ARG A 60 -9.15 -2.96 -10.80
C ARG A 60 -9.41 -1.52 -11.22
N ALA A 61 -8.50 -0.91 -11.99
CA ALA A 61 -8.66 0.45 -12.48
C ALA A 61 -9.84 0.60 -13.45
N GLU A 62 -10.07 -0.37 -14.34
CA GLU A 62 -11.24 -0.41 -15.21
C GLU A 62 -12.55 -0.49 -14.42
N ALA A 63 -12.61 -1.33 -13.38
CA ALA A 63 -13.76 -1.40 -12.49
C ALA A 63 -13.99 -0.06 -11.75
N ALA A 64 -12.93 0.55 -11.23
CA ALA A 64 -13.02 1.85 -10.55
C ALA A 64 -13.50 2.98 -11.49
N ALA A 65 -13.02 3.01 -12.74
CA ALA A 65 -13.45 3.99 -13.73
C ALA A 65 -14.94 3.85 -14.12
N ARG A 66 -15.46 2.61 -14.15
CA ARG A 66 -16.90 2.35 -14.36
C ARG A 66 -17.75 2.87 -13.21
N LEU A 67 -17.23 2.83 -11.98
CA LEU A 67 -17.92 3.39 -10.81
C LEU A 67 -17.93 4.93 -10.86
N GLN A 68 -16.78 5.55 -11.15
CA GLN A 68 -16.66 7.02 -11.22
C GLN A 68 -17.53 7.64 -12.32
N SER A 69 -17.52 7.07 -13.53
CA SER A 69 -18.32 7.61 -14.66
C SER A 69 -19.84 7.50 -14.45
N ARG A 70 -20.29 6.63 -13.53
CA ARG A 70 -21.71 6.50 -13.15
C ARG A 70 -22.13 7.51 -12.09
N VAL A 71 -21.23 7.90 -11.19
CA VAL A 71 -21.50 8.93 -10.17
C VAL A 71 -21.65 10.33 -10.79
N GLU A 72 -21.00 10.59 -11.92
CA GLU A 72 -21.04 11.90 -12.60
C GLU A 72 -22.27 12.12 -13.49
N ALA A 73 -23.11 11.10 -13.73
CA ALA A 73 -24.36 11.22 -14.48
C ALA A 73 -25.56 10.93 -13.54
N PRO A 74 -26.50 11.85 -13.21
CA PRO A 74 -26.87 13.14 -13.84
C PRO A 74 -27.22 14.33 -12.89
N SER A 75 -26.64 15.51 -13.14
CA SER A 75 -27.11 16.81 -12.58
C SER A 75 -27.81 17.71 -13.62
N GLN A 76 -28.04 17.24 -14.85
CA GLN A 76 -28.46 18.10 -15.97
C GLN A 76 -29.93 17.97 -16.43
N SER A 77 -30.82 17.33 -15.65
CA SER A 77 -32.22 17.14 -16.08
C SER A 77 -33.30 17.56 -15.07
N VAL A 78 -33.05 18.57 -14.24
CA VAL A 78 -34.15 19.30 -13.57
C VAL A 78 -34.27 20.69 -14.19
N SER A 79 -34.96 20.73 -15.31
CA SER A 79 -35.43 21.94 -15.98
C SER A 79 -36.31 22.78 -15.03
N SER A 80 -36.01 24.08 -15.01
CA SER A 80 -36.85 25.25 -14.71
C SER A 80 -38.23 25.04 -14.02
N PRO A 81 -38.54 25.75 -12.92
CA PRO A 81 -39.89 25.74 -12.36
C PRO A 81 -40.85 26.50 -13.30
N PRO A 82 -42.08 26.00 -13.54
CA PRO A 82 -43.09 26.76 -14.26
C PRO A 82 -43.62 27.89 -13.35
N ARG A 83 -43.86 29.05 -13.97
CA ARG A 83 -44.37 30.27 -13.33
C ARG A 83 -45.63 30.01 -12.49
N ALA A 84 -45.63 30.58 -11.29
CA ALA A 84 -46.75 30.56 -10.35
C ALA A 84 -48.03 31.10 -10.98
N ARG A 85 -49.10 30.29 -10.94
CA ARG A 85 -50.48 30.80 -10.90
C ARG A 85 -50.99 30.65 -9.48
N THR A 86 -51.38 31.78 -8.92
CA THR A 86 -52.07 31.95 -7.64
C THR A 86 -53.37 31.16 -7.63
N GLU A 87 -53.52 30.23 -6.70
CA GLU A 87 -54.85 29.81 -6.22
C GLU A 87 -54.73 29.13 -4.84
N THR A 88 -55.44 29.71 -3.88
CA THR A 88 -55.59 29.31 -2.49
C THR A 88 -56.32 27.96 -2.39
N GLY A 89 -55.57 26.90 -2.09
CA GLY A 89 -56.09 25.54 -1.83
C GLY A 89 -55.00 24.47 -1.63
N ALA A 90 -53.79 24.88 -1.22
CA ALA A 90 -52.54 24.19 -1.59
C ALA A 90 -52.00 23.11 -0.63
N SER A 91 -52.55 22.97 0.59
CA SER A 91 -51.92 22.15 1.64
C SER A 91 -51.82 20.65 1.28
N GLY A 92 -52.91 19.98 0.91
CA GLY A 92 -52.90 18.53 0.66
C GLY A 92 -52.27 18.08 -0.66
N ARG A 93 -52.25 18.94 -1.69
CA ARG A 93 -51.65 18.59 -3.00
C ARG A 93 -50.12 18.74 -2.99
N GLU A 94 -49.59 19.72 -2.27
CA GLU A 94 -48.13 19.87 -2.08
C GLU A 94 -47.55 18.72 -1.24
N GLU A 95 -48.26 18.28 -0.21
CA GLU A 95 -47.84 17.17 0.64
C GLU A 95 -47.78 15.84 -0.14
N ALA A 96 -48.77 15.57 -0.98
CA ALA A 96 -48.79 14.40 -1.85
C ALA A 96 -47.70 14.45 -2.95
N ALA A 97 -47.34 15.64 -3.43
CA ALA A 97 -46.23 15.82 -4.37
C ALA A 97 -44.87 15.59 -3.70
N ARG A 98 -44.66 16.09 -2.47
CA ARG A 98 -43.45 15.84 -1.67
C ARG A 98 -43.28 14.36 -1.32
N ALA A 99 -44.36 13.69 -0.92
CA ALA A 99 -44.34 12.25 -0.60
C ALA A 99 -43.99 11.38 -1.82
N ARG A 100 -44.44 11.77 -3.04
CA ARG A 100 -44.03 11.11 -4.29
C ARG A 100 -42.55 11.34 -4.59
N GLY A 101 -42.06 12.58 -4.51
CA GLY A 101 -40.64 12.89 -4.72
C GLY A 101 -39.69 12.16 -3.76
N LEU A 102 -40.10 11.95 -2.50
CA LEU A 102 -39.33 11.15 -1.53
C LEU A 102 -39.29 9.65 -1.91
N ARG A 103 -40.41 9.10 -2.39
CA ARG A 103 -40.48 7.70 -2.85
C ARG A 103 -39.68 7.47 -4.13
N ASP A 104 -39.70 8.44 -5.06
CA ASP A 104 -38.93 8.36 -6.30
C ASP A 104 -37.42 8.47 -6.02
N ARG A 105 -37.01 9.32 -5.08
CA ARG A 105 -35.61 9.38 -4.60
C ARG A 105 -35.17 8.11 -3.88
N ALA A 106 -36.04 7.50 -3.07
CA ALA A 106 -35.74 6.23 -2.41
C ALA A 106 -35.54 5.10 -3.43
N ARG A 107 -36.40 5.00 -4.44
CA ARG A 107 -36.26 4.01 -5.53
C ARG A 107 -35.00 4.23 -6.36
N LEU A 108 -34.66 5.49 -6.68
CA LEU A 108 -33.41 5.81 -7.38
C LEU A 108 -32.19 5.41 -6.56
N CYS A 109 -32.20 5.64 -5.24
CA CYS A 109 -31.12 5.22 -4.34
C CYS A 109 -31.01 3.70 -4.23
N GLU A 110 -32.13 2.98 -4.11
CA GLU A 110 -32.15 1.50 -4.11
C GLU A 110 -31.65 0.91 -5.44
N THR A 111 -32.03 1.53 -6.57
CA THR A 111 -31.58 1.10 -7.90
C THR A 111 -30.08 1.37 -8.09
N GLN A 112 -29.59 2.53 -7.63
CA GLN A 112 -28.16 2.86 -7.64
C GLN A 112 -27.34 1.90 -6.77
N GLN A 113 -27.80 1.61 -5.55
CA GLN A 113 -27.13 0.65 -4.66
C GLN A 113 -27.09 -0.77 -5.24
N SER A 114 -28.17 -1.21 -5.91
CA SER A 114 -28.22 -2.52 -6.55
C SER A 114 -27.27 -2.65 -7.75
N GLU A 115 -26.91 -1.55 -8.42
CA GLU A 115 -26.00 -1.55 -9.57
C GLU A 115 -24.54 -1.25 -9.22
N GLU A 116 -24.26 -0.56 -8.11
CA GLU A 116 -22.90 -0.27 -7.63
C GLU A 116 -22.25 -1.48 -6.94
N ALA A 117 -23.05 -2.30 -6.25
CA ALA A 117 -22.62 -3.51 -5.54
C ALA A 117 -21.72 -4.46 -6.36
N PRO A 118 -22.05 -4.85 -7.62
CA PRO A 118 -21.20 -5.76 -8.39
C PRO A 118 -19.85 -5.17 -8.80
N VAL A 119 -19.76 -3.85 -9.01
CA VAL A 119 -18.50 -3.18 -9.40
C VAL A 119 -17.57 -3.04 -8.19
N ALA A 120 -18.11 -2.67 -7.02
CA ALA A 120 -17.38 -2.65 -5.77
C ALA A 120 -16.84 -4.05 -5.42
N ALA A 121 -17.67 -5.09 -5.54
CA ALA A 121 -17.25 -6.47 -5.33
C ALA A 121 -16.10 -6.91 -6.26
N GLN A 122 -16.07 -6.42 -7.50
CA GLN A 122 -14.98 -6.70 -8.43
C GLN A 122 -13.66 -6.03 -8.01
N ILE A 123 -13.70 -4.80 -7.51
CA ILE A 123 -12.50 -4.11 -6.99
C ILE A 123 -11.97 -4.85 -5.77
N GLU A 124 -12.85 -5.20 -4.83
CA GLU A 124 -12.51 -5.98 -3.63
C GLU A 124 -11.92 -7.35 -3.99
N ALA A 125 -12.46 -8.02 -5.02
CA ALA A 125 -11.94 -9.30 -5.48
C ALA A 125 -10.53 -9.19 -6.08
N GLU A 126 -10.22 -8.13 -6.82
CA GLU A 126 -8.84 -7.91 -7.31
C GLU A 126 -7.89 -7.50 -6.18
N ASP A 127 -8.35 -6.70 -5.21
CA ASP A 127 -7.58 -6.37 -4.00
C ASP A 127 -7.26 -7.63 -3.18
N ALA A 128 -8.24 -8.54 -3.02
CA ALA A 128 -8.03 -9.82 -2.35
C ALA A 128 -6.96 -10.68 -3.06
N LYS A 129 -6.95 -10.71 -4.40
CA LYS A 129 -5.91 -11.42 -5.18
C LYS A 129 -4.53 -10.81 -4.97
N LEU A 130 -4.43 -9.48 -4.96
CA LEU A 130 -3.18 -8.76 -4.71
C LEU A 130 -2.64 -9.04 -3.31
N LEU A 131 -3.51 -8.98 -2.30
CA LEU A 131 -3.17 -9.32 -0.92
C LEU A 131 -2.77 -10.79 -0.78
N HIS A 132 -3.42 -11.70 -1.51
CA HIS A 132 -3.05 -13.11 -1.53
C HIS A 132 -1.64 -13.32 -2.10
N ILE A 133 -1.27 -12.65 -3.20
CA ILE A 133 0.10 -12.70 -3.74
C ILE A 133 1.12 -12.27 -2.69
N VAL A 134 0.89 -11.14 -2.00
CA VAL A 134 1.77 -10.66 -0.92
C VAL A 134 1.85 -11.69 0.22
N ALA A 135 0.72 -12.29 0.59
CA ALA A 135 0.66 -13.31 1.64
C ALA A 135 1.46 -14.57 1.30
N VAL A 136 1.38 -15.04 0.04
CA VAL A 136 2.16 -16.18 -0.46
C VAL A 136 3.65 -15.85 -0.44
N LEU A 137 4.05 -14.68 -0.93
CA LEU A 137 5.46 -14.24 -0.89
C LEU A 137 6.00 -14.18 0.55
N ASP A 138 5.19 -13.74 1.52
CA ASP A 138 5.63 -13.74 2.91
C ASP A 138 5.78 -15.17 3.46
N LYS A 139 4.70 -15.96 3.39
CA LYS A 139 4.64 -17.30 4.00
C LYS A 139 5.57 -18.31 3.33
N GLU A 140 5.61 -18.34 2.00
CA GLU A 140 6.34 -19.36 1.24
C GLU A 140 7.78 -18.95 0.88
N PHE A 141 8.17 -17.69 1.09
CA PHE A 141 9.53 -17.24 0.79
C PHE A 141 10.21 -16.54 1.96
N LEU A 142 9.64 -15.47 2.49
CA LEU A 142 10.34 -14.61 3.47
C LEU A 142 10.44 -15.25 4.85
N LEU A 143 9.48 -16.11 5.22
CA LEU A 143 9.53 -16.89 6.45
C LEU A 143 10.31 -18.21 6.32
N GLN A 144 10.84 -18.54 5.14
CA GLN A 144 11.55 -19.80 4.91
C GLN A 144 13.01 -19.75 5.37
N GLY A 145 13.52 -20.91 5.79
CA GLY A 145 14.91 -21.06 6.26
C GLY A 145 15.97 -20.85 5.17
N LEU A 146 15.61 -21.00 3.89
CA LEU A 146 16.56 -20.90 2.77
C LEU A 146 16.81 -19.44 2.35
N PRO A 147 18.07 -18.94 2.36
CA PRO A 147 18.37 -17.55 2.00
C PRO A 147 17.98 -17.17 0.57
N ASN A 148 18.01 -18.12 -0.37
CA ASN A 148 17.63 -17.85 -1.76
C ASN A 148 16.12 -17.62 -1.92
N HIS A 149 15.31 -18.31 -1.10
CA HIS A 149 13.87 -18.06 -1.05
C HIS A 149 13.62 -16.65 -0.53
N ARG A 150 14.25 -16.26 0.59
CA ARG A 150 14.09 -14.91 1.16
C ARG A 150 14.53 -13.82 0.17
N LYS A 151 15.65 -14.00 -0.53
CA LYS A 151 16.09 -13.09 -1.61
C LYS A 151 15.05 -13.01 -2.73
N GLY A 152 14.51 -14.14 -3.19
CA GLY A 152 13.47 -14.19 -4.21
C GLY A 152 12.19 -13.47 -3.79
N GLY A 153 11.72 -13.72 -2.57
CA GLY A 153 10.57 -13.05 -1.98
C GLY A 153 10.74 -11.53 -1.89
N LEU A 154 11.94 -11.04 -1.53
CA LEU A 154 12.23 -9.61 -1.47
C LEU A 154 12.20 -8.95 -2.86
N VAL A 155 12.80 -9.61 -3.87
CA VAL A 155 12.75 -9.12 -5.26
C VAL A 155 11.31 -9.11 -5.77
N ALA A 156 10.55 -10.18 -5.50
CA ALA A 156 9.14 -10.26 -5.90
C ALA A 156 8.27 -9.20 -5.20
N LEU A 157 8.45 -8.94 -3.91
CA LEU A 157 7.75 -7.85 -3.21
C LEU A 157 8.03 -6.48 -3.83
N ALA A 158 9.29 -6.21 -4.21
CA ALA A 158 9.65 -4.98 -4.90
C ALA A 158 8.95 -4.88 -6.27
N SER A 159 8.91 -5.97 -7.04
CA SER A 159 8.17 -6.06 -8.30
C SER A 159 6.66 -5.84 -8.10
N VAL A 160 6.06 -6.38 -7.05
CA VAL A 160 4.65 -6.11 -6.70
C VAL A 160 4.44 -4.61 -6.49
N ALA A 161 5.29 -3.94 -5.71
CA ALA A 161 5.18 -2.50 -5.47
C ALA A 161 5.34 -1.68 -6.76
N ILE A 162 6.28 -2.04 -7.63
CA ILE A 162 6.50 -1.40 -8.94
C ILE A 162 5.26 -1.53 -9.83
N ALA A 163 4.60 -2.69 -9.83
CA ALA A 163 3.38 -2.91 -10.63
C ALA A 163 2.14 -2.21 -10.06
N LEU A 164 2.08 -1.95 -8.75
CA LEU A 164 0.96 -1.27 -8.10
C LEU A 164 0.91 0.23 -8.44
N GLU A 165 2.06 0.85 -8.74
CA GLU A 165 2.18 2.25 -9.13
C GLU A 165 1.41 3.18 -8.16
N ALA A 166 0.51 4.02 -8.66
CA ALA A 166 -0.29 4.96 -7.86
C ALA A 166 -1.15 4.29 -6.78
N GLN A 167 -1.40 2.99 -6.88
CA GLN A 167 -2.24 2.23 -5.95
C GLN A 167 -1.45 1.67 -4.76
N VAL A 168 -0.11 1.76 -4.77
CA VAL A 168 0.79 1.16 -3.77
C VAL A 168 0.44 1.56 -2.33
N SER A 169 -0.07 2.78 -2.12
CA SER A 169 -0.44 3.32 -0.81
C SER A 169 -1.40 2.41 -0.03
N HIS A 170 -2.36 1.78 -0.71
CA HIS A 170 -3.33 0.85 -0.11
C HIS A 170 -2.69 -0.45 0.36
N PHE A 171 -1.55 -0.82 -0.23
CA PHE A 171 -0.86 -2.09 0.00
C PHE A 171 0.38 -1.96 0.89
N LEU A 172 0.87 -0.74 1.15
CA LEU A 172 1.98 -0.49 2.08
C LEU A 172 1.84 -1.17 3.46
N PRO A 173 0.65 -1.20 4.11
CA PRO A 173 0.47 -1.92 5.37
C PRO A 173 0.82 -3.41 5.30
N PHE A 174 0.80 -4.00 4.10
CA PHE A 174 1.06 -5.43 3.88
C PHE A 174 2.45 -5.67 3.29
N LEU A 175 2.97 -4.74 2.48
CA LEU A 175 4.30 -4.84 1.87
C LEU A 175 5.43 -4.53 2.85
N LEU A 176 5.27 -3.51 3.70
CA LEU A 176 6.34 -3.05 4.59
C LEU A 176 6.68 -4.02 5.73
N PRO A 177 5.73 -4.63 6.46
CA PRO A 177 6.07 -5.50 7.58
C PRO A 177 7.00 -6.68 7.23
N PRO A 178 6.74 -7.49 6.18
CA PRO A 178 7.63 -8.59 5.84
C PRO A 178 8.99 -8.11 5.32
N LEU A 179 9.03 -6.96 4.65
CA LEU A 179 10.27 -6.33 4.20
C LEU A 179 11.13 -5.86 5.38
N LEU A 180 10.56 -5.07 6.30
CA LEU A 180 11.29 -4.53 7.47
C LEU A 180 11.77 -5.63 8.42
N ARG A 181 11.05 -6.77 8.48
CA ARG A 181 11.52 -7.96 9.21
C ARG A 181 12.83 -8.51 8.65
N ALA A 182 13.03 -8.46 7.33
CA ALA A 182 14.25 -8.93 6.69
C ALA A 182 15.50 -8.07 6.99
N PHE A 183 15.36 -6.89 7.61
CA PHE A 183 16.51 -6.12 8.10
C PHE A 183 17.22 -6.75 9.29
N SER A 184 16.63 -7.76 9.90
CA SER A 184 17.25 -8.56 10.96
C SER A 184 17.54 -9.99 10.52
N ASP A 185 17.57 -10.24 9.21
CA ASP A 185 17.94 -11.55 8.67
C ASP A 185 19.35 -11.96 9.13
N PRO A 186 19.61 -13.23 9.45
CA PRO A 186 20.96 -13.68 9.78
C PRO A 186 21.95 -13.42 8.64
N GLU A 187 21.50 -13.51 7.38
CA GLU A 187 22.38 -13.43 6.22
C GLU A 187 22.48 -12.00 5.70
N SER A 188 23.70 -11.43 5.73
CA SER A 188 23.93 -10.05 5.29
C SER A 188 23.47 -9.79 3.86
N ARG A 189 23.63 -10.77 2.97
CA ARG A 189 23.14 -10.66 1.59
C ARG A 189 21.61 -10.57 1.49
N VAL A 190 20.87 -11.17 2.41
CA VAL A 190 19.40 -11.01 2.47
C VAL A 190 19.06 -9.61 2.98
N ARG A 191 19.75 -9.12 4.02
CA ARG A 191 19.60 -7.75 4.53
C ARG A 191 19.88 -6.70 3.44
N TYR A 192 20.92 -6.90 2.63
CA TYR A 192 21.21 -6.04 1.47
C TYR A 192 20.06 -6.04 0.44
N TYR A 193 19.52 -7.21 0.10
CA TYR A 193 18.36 -7.32 -0.80
C TYR A 193 17.13 -6.61 -0.22
N ALA A 194 16.98 -6.61 1.10
CA ALA A 194 15.89 -5.89 1.75
C ALA A 194 16.09 -4.37 1.62
N CYS A 195 17.34 -3.87 1.69
CA CYS A 195 17.64 -2.46 1.40
C CYS A 195 17.21 -2.09 -0.04
N GLU A 196 17.62 -2.90 -1.03
CA GLU A 196 17.25 -2.70 -2.44
C GLU A 196 15.72 -2.75 -2.65
N ALA A 197 15.05 -3.71 -2.00
CA ALA A 197 13.61 -3.83 -2.07
C ALA A 197 12.91 -2.60 -1.45
N LEU A 198 13.35 -2.13 -0.29
CA LEU A 198 12.77 -0.92 0.33
C LEU A 198 12.97 0.30 -0.55
N TYR A 199 14.16 0.48 -1.13
CA TYR A 199 14.43 1.58 -2.04
C TYR A 199 13.43 1.61 -3.19
N ASN A 200 13.18 0.46 -3.82
CA ASN A 200 12.22 0.35 -4.92
C ASN A 200 10.77 0.62 -4.47
N VAL A 201 10.37 0.11 -3.29
CA VAL A 201 9.05 0.40 -2.72
C VAL A 201 8.88 1.90 -2.46
N LEU A 202 9.88 2.54 -1.83
CA LEU A 202 9.86 3.98 -1.54
C LEU A 202 9.82 4.85 -2.80
N LYS A 203 10.55 4.44 -3.85
CA LYS A 203 10.56 5.14 -5.13
C LYS A 203 9.17 5.24 -5.76
N VAL A 204 8.32 4.24 -5.53
CA VAL A 204 6.94 4.23 -6.03
C VAL A 204 6.00 4.90 -5.02
N ALA A 205 6.16 4.60 -3.73
CA ALA A 205 5.29 5.09 -2.67
C ALA A 205 5.39 6.60 -2.43
N GLN A 206 6.59 7.19 -2.58
CA GLN A 206 6.82 8.62 -2.36
C GLN A 206 6.21 9.09 -1.02
N THR A 207 5.50 10.22 -1.00
CA THR A 207 4.91 10.80 0.22
C THR A 207 3.90 9.88 0.90
N SER A 208 3.32 8.90 0.20
CA SER A 208 2.43 7.91 0.81
C SER A 208 3.15 6.94 1.77
N ALA A 209 4.49 6.91 1.77
CA ALA A 209 5.28 6.17 2.74
C ALA A 209 5.40 6.87 4.11
N LEU A 210 5.14 8.17 4.20
CA LEU A 210 5.34 8.95 5.43
C LEU A 210 4.50 8.51 6.63
N PRO A 211 3.26 8.00 6.49
CA PRO A 211 2.54 7.39 7.61
C PRO A 211 3.32 6.24 8.29
N PHE A 212 4.27 5.62 7.59
CA PHE A 212 5.12 4.53 8.09
C PHE A 212 6.54 4.99 8.43
N LEU A 213 6.83 6.30 8.41
CA LEU A 213 8.19 6.83 8.52
C LEU A 213 8.91 6.33 9.77
N ASN A 214 8.23 6.32 10.91
CA ASN A 214 8.81 5.89 12.19
C ASN A 214 9.29 4.44 12.14
N ASP A 215 8.50 3.55 11.54
CA ASP A 215 8.82 2.12 11.45
C ASP A 215 9.93 1.85 10.42
N ILE A 216 9.87 2.55 9.30
CA ILE A 216 10.91 2.51 8.26
C ILE A 216 12.24 3.01 8.83
N PHE A 217 12.23 4.14 9.54
CA PHE A 217 13.40 4.74 10.17
C PHE A 217 14.00 3.83 11.25
N ASP A 218 13.17 3.17 12.06
CA ASP A 218 13.62 2.18 13.02
C ASP A 218 14.30 0.99 12.33
N GLY A 219 13.79 0.57 11.17
CA GLY A 219 14.44 -0.39 10.30
C GLY A 219 15.82 0.07 9.81
N ILE A 220 15.89 1.29 9.28
CA ILE A 220 17.13 1.91 8.79
C ILE A 220 18.17 2.03 9.90
N CYS A 221 17.77 2.36 11.14
CA CYS A 221 18.67 2.39 12.29
C CYS A 221 19.38 1.05 12.52
N LYS A 222 18.70 -0.08 12.33
CA LYS A 222 19.31 -1.41 12.46
C LYS A 222 20.41 -1.60 11.41
N LEU A 223 20.14 -1.20 10.17
CA LEU A 223 21.05 -1.34 9.03
C LEU A 223 22.26 -0.39 9.11
N TYR A 224 22.11 0.81 9.66
CA TYR A 224 23.26 1.70 9.93
C TYR A 224 24.19 1.12 11.01
N GLY A 225 23.64 0.32 11.93
CA GLY A 225 24.40 -0.43 12.92
C GLY A 225 24.90 -1.80 12.44
N ASP A 226 24.75 -2.12 11.15
CA ASP A 226 25.11 -3.44 10.62
C ASP A 226 26.63 -3.68 10.64
N VAL A 227 27.02 -4.92 10.86
CA VAL A 227 28.43 -5.35 10.83
C VAL A 227 28.96 -5.42 9.40
N ASP A 228 28.09 -5.71 8.43
CA ASP A 228 28.43 -5.85 7.03
C ASP A 228 28.49 -4.48 6.34
N LEU A 229 29.59 -4.21 5.64
CA LEU A 229 29.83 -2.92 4.98
C LEU A 229 28.94 -2.72 3.76
N ASP A 230 28.61 -3.77 3.02
CA ASP A 230 27.74 -3.66 1.85
C ASP A 230 26.32 -3.32 2.26
N VAL A 231 25.84 -3.90 3.37
CA VAL A 231 24.53 -3.54 3.95
C VAL A 231 24.50 -2.07 4.38
N ARG A 232 25.57 -1.60 5.05
CA ARG A 232 25.71 -0.17 5.41
C ARG A 232 25.77 0.73 4.18
N GLY A 233 26.48 0.33 3.13
CA GLY A 233 26.51 1.05 1.86
C GLY A 233 25.13 1.11 1.20
N GLY A 234 24.38 0.00 1.20
CA GLY A 234 23.05 -0.10 0.62
C GLY A 234 22.02 0.80 1.30
N VAL A 235 22.02 0.87 2.63
CA VAL A 235 21.01 1.67 3.37
C VAL A 235 21.20 3.19 3.17
N VAL A 236 22.38 3.67 2.79
CA VAL A 236 22.59 5.10 2.50
C VAL A 236 21.69 5.60 1.35
N PHE A 237 21.46 4.77 0.34
CA PHE A 237 20.55 5.12 -0.77
C PHE A 237 19.09 5.21 -0.31
N VAL A 238 18.69 4.32 0.60
CA VAL A 238 17.35 4.33 1.20
C VAL A 238 17.17 5.57 2.08
N ASP A 239 18.13 5.87 2.95
CA ASP A 239 18.11 7.05 3.82
C ASP A 239 18.00 8.34 3.00
N ARG A 240 18.83 8.47 1.96
CA ARG A 240 18.79 9.63 1.06
C ARG A 240 17.43 9.79 0.40
N LEU A 241 16.88 8.72 -0.20
CA LEU A 241 15.57 8.79 -0.85
C LEU A 241 14.46 9.12 0.15
N LEU A 242 14.50 8.54 1.35
CA LEU A 242 13.50 8.81 2.38
C LEU A 242 13.53 10.27 2.85
N LYS A 243 14.72 10.86 2.95
CA LYS A 243 14.89 12.31 3.20
C LYS A 243 14.34 13.15 2.06
N GLU A 244 14.61 12.80 0.81
CA GLU A 244 14.07 13.49 -0.37
C GLU A 244 12.52 13.46 -0.37
N ILE A 245 11.92 12.30 -0.06
CA ILE A 245 10.48 12.14 0.12
C ILE A 245 9.95 13.02 1.24
N PHE A 246 10.63 13.03 2.40
CA PHE A 246 10.26 13.83 3.56
C PHE A 246 10.25 15.33 3.25
N VAL A 247 11.29 15.85 2.61
CA VAL A 247 11.40 17.27 2.22
C VAL A 247 10.33 17.66 1.20
N SER A 248 9.95 16.73 0.33
CA SER A 248 8.94 16.97 -0.70
C SER A 248 7.51 17.04 -0.14
N ALA A 249 7.28 16.60 1.10
CA ALA A 249 5.95 16.61 1.70
C ALA A 249 5.65 17.94 2.41
N SER A 250 4.48 18.51 2.14
CA SER A 250 3.95 19.65 2.88
C SER A 250 3.01 19.19 3.99
N GLY A 251 3.18 19.75 5.20
CA GLY A 251 2.22 19.58 6.29
C GLY A 251 2.06 18.16 6.84
N TRP A 252 3.10 17.31 6.79
CA TRP A 252 3.03 15.97 7.38
C TRP A 252 2.84 16.05 8.91
N ALA A 253 1.71 15.53 9.38
CA ALA A 253 1.29 15.64 10.78
C ALA A 253 2.18 14.87 11.78
N GLY A 254 2.94 13.87 11.33
CA GLY A 254 3.76 13.02 12.21
C GLY A 254 5.11 13.60 12.64
N LYS A 255 5.37 14.89 12.38
CA LYS A 255 6.66 15.54 12.64
C LYS A 255 7.06 15.47 14.12
N GLU A 256 6.11 15.65 15.03
CA GLU A 256 6.35 15.64 16.47
C GLU A 256 6.75 14.25 16.98
N GLU A 257 6.00 13.20 16.63
CA GLU A 257 6.31 11.83 17.02
C GLU A 257 7.66 11.39 16.45
N PHE A 258 7.98 11.81 15.23
CA PHE A 258 9.26 11.52 14.60
C PHE A 258 10.42 12.24 15.28
N LEU A 259 10.26 13.51 15.65
CA LEU A 259 11.27 14.24 16.42
C LEU A 259 11.55 13.55 17.76
N LEU A 260 10.51 13.11 18.46
CA LEU A 260 10.65 12.33 19.70
C LEU A 260 11.40 11.01 19.47
N LEU A 261 11.16 10.35 18.33
CA LEU A 261 11.92 9.16 17.94
C LEU A 261 13.40 9.48 17.72
N LEU A 262 13.73 10.55 17.00
CA LEU A 262 15.11 10.98 16.77
C LEU A 262 15.86 11.29 18.06
N VAL A 263 15.23 12.02 18.99
CA VAL A 263 15.81 12.31 20.31
C VAL A 263 16.11 11.03 21.09
N LYS A 264 15.22 10.02 21.02
CA LYS A 264 15.47 8.70 21.62
C LYS A 264 16.69 8.04 20.95
N ARG A 265 16.79 8.10 19.62
CA ARG A 265 17.91 7.49 18.87
C ARG A 265 19.26 8.18 19.13
N CYS A 266 19.30 9.48 19.43
CA CYS A 266 20.54 10.15 19.85
C CYS A 266 21.16 9.58 21.15
N ARG A 267 20.38 8.87 21.97
CA ARG A 267 20.83 8.32 23.26
C ARG A 267 21.30 6.86 23.20
N VAL A 268 21.16 6.18 22.06
CA VAL A 268 21.61 4.78 21.92
C VAL A 268 23.13 4.68 21.88
N LYS A 269 23.72 3.52 22.17
CA LYS A 269 25.20 3.38 22.22
C LYS A 269 25.89 3.50 20.85
N SER A 270 25.23 3.05 19.78
CA SER A 270 25.82 3.01 18.44
C SER A 270 26.11 4.41 17.89
N PRO A 271 27.38 4.75 17.58
CA PRO A 271 27.71 6.05 16.99
C PRO A 271 27.08 6.24 15.61
N PHE A 272 26.92 5.18 14.81
CA PHE A 272 26.30 5.25 13.49
C PHE A 272 24.82 5.68 13.58
N ILE A 273 24.08 5.14 14.55
CA ILE A 273 22.67 5.50 14.76
C ILE A 273 22.55 6.94 15.29
N LYS A 274 23.46 7.37 16.16
CA LYS A 274 23.49 8.77 16.64
C LYS A 274 23.71 9.74 15.48
N LEU A 275 24.69 9.46 14.62
CA LEU A 275 25.00 10.31 13.45
C LEU A 275 23.83 10.35 12.48
N LEU A 276 23.18 9.21 12.23
CA LEU A 276 21.95 9.15 11.45
C LEU A 276 20.88 10.07 12.06
N ALA A 277 20.57 9.92 13.36
CA ALA A 277 19.56 10.73 14.03
C ALA A 277 19.87 12.24 13.97
N LEU A 278 21.12 12.62 14.21
CA LEU A 278 21.58 14.01 14.10
C LEU A 278 21.42 14.54 12.66
N SER A 279 21.69 13.72 11.64
CA SER A 279 21.49 14.14 10.23
C SER A 279 20.03 14.42 9.91
N TRP A 280 19.09 13.67 10.51
CA TRP A 280 17.65 13.89 10.36
C TRP A 280 17.17 15.10 11.16
N ILE A 281 17.71 15.35 12.36
CA ILE A 281 17.44 16.56 13.13
C ILE A 281 17.91 17.80 12.35
N SER A 282 19.12 17.76 11.80
CA SER A 282 19.63 18.86 10.96
C SER A 282 18.77 19.09 9.73
N LEU A 283 18.23 18.03 9.11
CA LEU A 283 17.30 18.17 8.00
C LEU A 283 16.00 18.85 8.44
N LEU A 284 15.41 18.42 9.56
CA LEU A 284 14.18 18.99 10.12
C LEU A 284 14.30 20.48 10.47
N ASP A 285 15.49 20.91 10.88
CA ASP A 285 15.82 22.30 11.19
C ASP A 285 16.02 23.15 9.91
N SER A 286 16.49 22.52 8.83
CA SER A 286 16.73 23.19 7.54
C SER A 286 15.47 23.37 6.67
N VAL A 287 14.41 22.59 6.93
CA VAL A 287 13.15 22.68 6.20
C VAL A 287 12.24 23.72 6.89
N PRO A 288 11.80 24.77 6.18
CA PRO A 288 11.00 25.86 6.73
C PRO A 288 9.62 25.41 7.25
#